data_AF-A0A353BII0-F1
#
_entry.id   AF-A0A353BII0-F1
#
_cell.length_a   1.000
_cell.length_b   1.000
_cell.length_c   1.000
_cell.angle_alpha   90.00
_cell.angle_beta   90.00
_cell.angle_gamma   90.00
#
_symmetry.space_group_name_H-M   'P 1'
#
loop_
_entity.id
_entity.type
_entity.pdbx_description
1 polymer ?
#
loop_
_entity_poly.entity_id
_entity_poly.type
_entity_poly.pdbx_seq_one_letter_code
_entity_poly.pdbx_strand_id
1 'polypeptide(L)'
;QPKPTKLEVIVKTPSGTTRNLRECQEIVAGFNQPMVPLEQLPEGDGSGPLAINPPLAGKYRWKGPATLVFTPRDTLPYGTSYTVRVPAGTKSLSGQLLEKDVSWSFETPRVLLSSSQPYNNQENVDLKPLILLFFNQPMDTAKAARFISVRYE
;
A
#
# COMPACT_ATOMS: atom_id res chain seq x y z
N GLN A 1 -14.00 31.48 20.75
CA GLN A 1 -13.16 30.33 20.34
C GLN A 1 -13.82 29.64 19.16
N PRO A 2 -13.08 29.16 18.15
CA PRO A 2 -13.66 28.30 17.12
C PRO A 2 -14.28 27.07 17.78
N LYS A 3 -15.43 26.63 17.29
CA LYS A 3 -16.10 25.41 17.76
C LYS A 3 -15.17 24.21 17.53
N PRO A 4 -15.04 23.24 18.46
CA PRO A 4 -14.23 22.05 18.19
C PRO A 4 -14.79 21.33 16.97
N THR A 5 -13.97 21.16 15.94
CA THR A 5 -14.34 20.43 14.73
C THR A 5 -14.31 18.93 15.04
N LYS A 6 -15.25 18.17 14.46
CA LYS A 6 -15.26 16.71 14.56
C LYS A 6 -13.95 16.11 14.06
N LEU A 7 -13.54 14.98 14.64
CA LEU A 7 -12.33 14.27 14.21
C LEU A 7 -12.54 13.66 12.83
N GLU A 8 -11.59 13.87 11.93
CA GLU A 8 -11.61 13.32 10.58
C GLU A 8 -10.24 12.76 10.19
N VAL A 9 -10.26 11.70 9.38
CA VAL A 9 -9.06 11.15 8.72
C VAL A 9 -8.96 11.76 7.32
N ILE A 10 -7.99 12.64 7.14
CA ILE A 10 -7.79 13.48 5.95
C ILE A 10 -6.69 12.97 5.01
N VAL A 11 -5.77 12.14 5.50
CA VAL A 11 -4.76 11.46 4.66
C VAL A 11 -4.93 9.95 4.81
N LYS A 12 -4.98 9.24 3.67
CA LYS A 12 -5.22 7.80 3.56
C LYS A 12 -4.33 7.25 2.45
N THR A 13 -3.12 6.82 2.81
CA THR A 13 -2.16 6.31 1.82
C THR A 13 -1.55 4.97 2.27
N PRO A 14 -1.20 4.08 1.33
CA PRO A 14 -1.62 4.08 -0.07
C PRO A 14 -3.15 3.90 -0.21
N SER A 15 -3.67 4.19 -1.40
CA SER A 15 -5.07 3.91 -1.75
C SER A 15 -5.18 3.52 -3.23
N GLY A 16 -6.18 2.69 -3.56
CA GLY A 16 -6.35 2.18 -4.92
C GLY A 16 -5.24 1.22 -5.36
N THR A 17 -5.00 1.11 -6.67
CA THR A 17 -3.95 0.23 -7.20
C THR A 17 -2.60 0.94 -7.18
N THR A 18 -1.61 0.34 -6.54
CA THR A 18 -0.24 0.87 -6.48
C THR A 18 0.59 0.42 -7.67
N ARG A 19 1.57 1.23 -8.09
CA ARG A 19 2.40 0.91 -9.27
C ARG A 19 3.63 0.10 -8.92
N ASN A 20 4.16 0.30 -7.72
CA ASN A 20 5.33 -0.40 -7.22
C ASN A 20 5.25 -0.55 -5.70
N LEU A 21 6.01 -1.51 -5.14
CA LEU A 21 5.97 -1.80 -3.71
C LEU A 21 6.52 -0.67 -2.82
N ARG A 22 7.25 0.32 -3.36
CA ARG A 22 7.74 1.45 -2.54
C ARG A 22 6.57 2.31 -2.04
N GLU A 23 5.48 2.38 -2.80
CA GLU A 23 4.23 3.05 -2.38
C GLU A 23 3.54 2.32 -1.21
N CYS A 24 3.87 1.06 -0.97
CA CYS A 24 3.29 0.22 0.07
C CYS A 24 4.21 0.02 1.30
N GLN A 25 5.37 0.68 1.33
CA GLN A 25 6.32 0.56 2.45
C GLN A 25 5.79 1.19 3.74
N GLU A 26 4.89 2.15 3.62
CA GLU A 26 4.26 2.83 4.74
C GLU A 26 2.76 2.99 4.49
N ILE A 27 1.96 2.66 5.50
CA ILE A 27 0.53 2.99 5.56
C ILE A 27 0.38 4.22 6.44
N VAL A 28 -0.18 5.30 5.91
CA VAL A 28 -0.27 6.59 6.58
C VAL A 28 -1.72 7.00 6.76
N ALA A 29 -2.05 7.37 8.00
CA ALA A 29 -3.30 7.99 8.39
C ALA A 29 -3.02 9.38 8.96
N GLY A 30 -3.49 10.42 8.28
CA GLY A 30 -3.41 11.81 8.74
C GLY A 30 -4.74 12.26 9.29
N PHE A 31 -4.72 12.97 10.39
CA PHE A 31 -5.90 13.45 11.11
C PHE A 31 -5.98 14.98 11.03
N ASN A 32 -7.18 15.54 11.06
CA ASN A 32 -7.40 16.99 11.02
C ASN A 32 -7.04 17.71 12.34
N GLN A 33 -6.56 16.98 13.35
CA GLN A 33 -6.16 17.51 14.65
C GLN A 33 -5.15 16.59 15.35
N PRO A 34 -4.42 17.10 16.36
CA PRO A 34 -3.51 16.30 17.18
C PRO A 34 -4.18 15.08 17.83
N MET A 35 -3.53 13.93 17.73
CA MET A 35 -3.92 12.65 18.32
C MET A 35 -3.04 12.30 19.53
N VAL A 36 -1.78 12.72 19.52
CA VAL A 36 -0.81 12.50 20.59
C VAL A 36 -0.09 13.82 20.95
N PRO A 37 0.41 13.98 22.19
CA PRO A 37 1.27 15.10 22.56
C PRO A 37 2.57 15.11 21.74
N LEU A 38 3.12 16.29 21.46
CA LEU A 38 4.35 16.41 20.67
C LEU A 38 5.57 15.85 21.42
N GLU A 39 5.56 15.97 22.74
CA GLU A 39 6.64 15.58 23.65
C GLU A 39 6.75 14.07 23.85
N GLN A 40 5.74 13.31 23.38
CA GLN A 40 5.63 11.86 23.57
C GLN A 40 5.67 11.10 22.24
N LEU A 41 6.28 11.64 21.19
CA LEU A 41 6.48 10.92 19.93
C LEU A 41 7.55 9.84 20.16
N PRO A 42 7.19 8.55 20.36
CA PRO A 42 8.17 7.52 20.66
C PRO A 42 9.00 7.26 19.41
N GLU A 43 10.32 7.20 19.55
CA GLU A 43 11.20 6.69 18.50
C GLU A 43 10.97 5.18 18.33
N GLY A 44 9.97 4.83 17.52
CA GLY A 44 9.65 3.45 17.18
C GLY A 44 8.92 2.69 18.29
N ASP A 45 8.05 1.77 17.87
CA ASP A 45 7.23 0.89 18.72
C ASP A 45 6.03 1.55 19.41
N GLY A 46 5.43 2.56 18.76
CA GLY A 46 4.13 3.07 19.16
C GLY A 46 3.00 2.05 18.95
N SER A 47 1.83 2.33 19.53
CA SER A 47 0.55 1.71 19.15
C SER A 47 -0.25 2.66 18.27
N GLY A 48 -1.06 2.12 17.36
CA GLY A 48 -1.93 2.91 16.49
C GLY A 48 -3.32 2.30 16.34
N PRO A 49 -4.36 3.10 16.02
CA PRO A 49 -5.72 2.61 15.91
C PRO A 49 -6.01 1.88 14.59
N LEU A 50 -5.01 1.61 13.74
CA LEU A 50 -5.28 0.98 12.43
C LEU A 50 -5.58 -0.50 12.60
N ALA A 51 -6.74 -0.93 12.11
CA ALA A 51 -7.05 -2.32 11.83
C ALA A 51 -6.78 -2.57 10.34
N ILE A 52 -5.86 -3.49 10.03
CA ILE A 52 -5.47 -3.83 8.65
C ILE A 52 -5.88 -5.27 8.36
N ASN A 53 -6.51 -5.50 7.21
CA ASN A 53 -6.91 -6.81 6.73
C ASN A 53 -6.43 -7.03 5.28
N PRO A 54 -5.70 -8.11 4.95
CA PRO A 54 -5.14 -9.12 5.86
C PRO A 54 -4.24 -8.53 6.97
N PRO A 55 -4.13 -9.18 8.15
CA PRO A 55 -3.33 -8.65 9.25
C PRO A 55 -1.85 -8.56 8.88
N LEU A 56 -1.22 -7.45 9.26
CA LEU A 56 0.21 -7.19 9.04
C LEU A 56 0.92 -6.99 10.37
N ALA A 57 2.06 -7.66 10.55
CA ALA A 57 3.01 -7.31 11.60
C ALA A 57 3.80 -6.08 11.17
N GLY A 58 4.11 -5.18 12.10
CA GLY A 58 4.84 -3.95 11.80
C GLY A 58 5.03 -3.08 13.02
N LYS A 59 5.47 -1.85 12.79
CA LYS A 59 5.70 -0.84 13.82
C LYS A 59 4.89 0.40 13.51
N TYR A 60 4.34 1.03 14.55
CA TYR A 60 3.77 2.36 14.43
C TYR A 60 4.77 3.42 14.81
N ARG A 61 4.66 4.57 14.16
CA ARG A 61 5.38 5.80 14.47
C ARG A 61 4.49 6.99 14.17
N TRP A 62 4.42 7.94 15.10
CA TRP A 62 3.79 9.23 14.84
C TRP A 62 4.81 10.19 14.19
N LYS A 63 4.46 10.75 13.04
CA LYS A 63 5.22 11.79 12.35
C LYS A 63 4.57 13.14 12.66
N GLY A 64 4.97 13.73 13.79
CA GLY A 64 4.22 14.83 14.38
C GLY A 64 2.92 14.35 15.05
N PRO A 65 2.14 15.26 15.67
CA PRO A 65 1.07 14.87 16.57
C PRO A 65 -0.19 14.34 15.87
N ALA A 66 -0.32 14.56 14.55
CA ALA A 66 -1.55 14.30 13.79
C ALA A 66 -1.35 13.33 12.59
N THR A 67 -0.19 12.70 12.44
CA THR A 67 0.06 11.77 11.34
C THR A 67 0.65 10.48 11.87
N LEU A 68 -0.09 9.39 11.71
CA LEU A 68 0.34 8.06 12.08
C LEU A 68 0.89 7.33 10.86
N VAL A 69 2.06 6.74 11.03
CA VAL A 69 2.71 5.88 10.05
C VAL A 69 2.76 4.46 10.62
N PHE A 70 2.30 3.49 9.85
CA PHE A 70 2.53 2.07 10.09
C PHE A 70 3.48 1.53 9.04
N THR A 71 4.58 0.95 9.49
CA THR A 71 5.59 0.32 8.63
C THR A 71 5.48 -1.20 8.79
N PRO A 72 5.00 -1.94 7.77
CA PRO A 72 5.02 -3.40 7.79
C PRO A 72 6.44 -3.93 8.05
N ARG A 73 6.54 -5.03 8.81
CA ARG A 73 7.83 -5.67 9.10
C ARG A 73 8.45 -6.28 7.85
N ASP A 74 7.62 -6.94 7.06
CA ASP A 74 8.01 -7.68 5.87
C ASP A 74 7.49 -6.98 4.61
N THR A 75 8.14 -7.27 3.48
CA THR A 75 7.66 -6.80 2.18
C THR A 75 6.29 -7.39 1.89
N LEU A 76 5.34 -6.55 1.48
CA LEU A 76 3.99 -7.03 1.19
C LEU A 76 3.98 -7.93 -0.07
N PRO A 77 3.20 -9.02 -0.07
CA PRO A 77 3.00 -9.83 -1.26
C PRO A 77 2.41 -9.00 -2.40
N TYR A 78 2.81 -9.27 -3.64
CA TYR A 78 2.26 -8.65 -4.84
C TYR A 78 0.79 -9.07 -5.09
N GLY A 79 0.06 -8.29 -5.88
CA GLY A 79 -1.33 -8.57 -6.28
C GLY A 79 -2.30 -8.84 -5.11
N THR A 80 -2.07 -8.21 -3.96
CA THR A 80 -2.82 -8.45 -2.72
C THR A 80 -3.58 -7.20 -2.33
N SER A 81 -4.88 -7.35 -2.11
CA SER A 81 -5.74 -6.27 -1.62
C SER A 81 -5.69 -6.17 -0.10
N TYR A 82 -5.48 -4.96 0.41
CA TYR A 82 -5.52 -4.62 1.81
C TYR A 82 -6.62 -3.59 2.07
N THR A 83 -7.36 -3.79 3.16
CA THR A 83 -8.28 -2.79 3.72
C THR A 83 -7.71 -2.30 5.04
N VAL A 84 -7.61 -0.98 5.17
CA VAL A 84 -7.19 -0.28 6.38
C VAL A 84 -8.38 0.45 6.95
N ARG A 85 -8.54 0.36 8.27
CA ARG A 85 -9.66 0.95 8.99
C ARG A 85 -9.18 1.68 10.25
N VAL A 86 -9.68 2.90 10.44
CA VAL A 86 -9.68 3.58 11.73
C VAL A 86 -11.06 3.40 12.35
N PRO A 87 -11.19 2.73 13.52
CA PRO A 87 -12.48 2.44 14.12
C PRO A 87 -13.11 3.71 14.72
N ALA A 88 -14.44 3.76 14.70
CA ALA A 88 -15.23 4.72 15.47
C ALA A 88 -14.82 4.68 16.94
N GLY A 89 -14.93 5.82 17.62
CA GLY A 89 -14.47 5.98 18.99
C GLY A 89 -12.95 6.22 19.13
N THR A 90 -12.18 6.19 18.04
CA THR A 90 -10.80 6.72 18.04
C THR A 90 -10.82 8.17 18.52
N LYS A 91 -10.00 8.50 19.52
CA LYS A 91 -10.07 9.77 20.26
C LYS A 91 -8.86 10.66 19.94
N SER A 92 -9.12 11.94 19.69
CA SER A 92 -8.08 12.96 19.55
C SER A 92 -7.51 13.41 20.90
N LEU A 93 -6.40 14.14 20.88
CA LEU A 93 -5.82 14.73 22.09
C LEU A 93 -6.77 15.73 22.76
N SER A 94 -7.58 16.45 21.97
CA SER A 94 -8.63 17.37 22.45
C SER A 94 -9.90 16.66 22.95
N GLY A 95 -9.95 15.33 22.86
CA GLY A 95 -11.04 14.49 23.34
C GLY A 95 -12.20 14.29 22.36
N GLN A 96 -12.09 14.79 21.13
CA GLN A 96 -13.08 14.55 20.07
C GLN A 96 -12.96 13.10 19.57
N LEU A 97 -14.11 12.49 19.27
CA LEU A 97 -14.18 11.11 18.81
C LEU A 97 -14.42 11.06 17.31
N LEU A 98 -13.87 10.04 16.66
CA LEU A 98 -14.25 9.66 15.31
C LEU A 98 -15.65 9.02 15.37
N GLU A 99 -16.65 9.64 14.75
CA GLU A 99 -18.06 9.21 14.88
C GLU A 99 -18.36 7.86 14.21
N LYS A 100 -17.65 7.53 13.13
CA LYS A 100 -17.87 6.34 12.30
C LYS A 100 -16.54 5.75 11.87
N ASP A 101 -16.53 4.45 11.59
CA ASP A 101 -15.37 3.79 11.00
C ASP A 101 -14.99 4.49 9.69
N VAL A 102 -13.71 4.82 9.55
CA VAL A 102 -13.15 5.31 8.28
C VAL A 102 -12.27 4.21 7.71
N SER A 103 -12.65 3.70 6.54
CA SER A 103 -11.91 2.65 5.86
C SER A 103 -11.47 3.10 4.47
N TRP A 104 -10.34 2.58 4.02
CA TRP A 104 -9.88 2.67 2.64
C TRP A 104 -9.16 1.39 2.28
N SER A 105 -9.00 1.15 0.98
CA SER A 105 -8.30 -0.02 0.48
C SER A 105 -7.21 0.37 -0.49
N PHE A 106 -6.18 -0.46 -0.54
CA PHE A 106 -5.16 -0.42 -1.58
C PHE A 106 -4.86 -1.83 -2.06
N GLU A 107 -4.30 -1.94 -3.26
CA GLU A 107 -3.82 -3.19 -3.81
C GLU A 107 -2.33 -3.05 -4.14
N THR A 108 -1.53 -4.03 -3.70
CA THR A 108 -0.13 -4.13 -4.11
C THR A 108 -0.04 -4.43 -5.61
N PRO A 109 1.07 -4.08 -6.28
CA PRO A 109 1.13 -4.12 -7.74
C PRO A 109 0.87 -5.52 -8.28
N ARG A 110 0.09 -5.63 -9.36
CA ARG A 110 -0.12 -6.89 -10.07
C ARG A 110 1.03 -7.17 -11.04
N VAL A 111 1.18 -8.44 -11.40
CA VAL A 111 2.08 -8.86 -12.48
C VAL A 111 1.58 -8.26 -13.78
N LEU A 112 2.46 -7.55 -14.47
CA LEU A 112 2.23 -7.02 -15.80
C LEU A 112 3.41 -7.39 -16.69
N LEU A 113 3.12 -7.81 -17.92
CA LEU A 113 4.11 -7.88 -18.98
C LEU A 113 4.40 -6.44 -19.42
N SER A 114 5.61 -5.96 -19.13
CA SER A 114 6.06 -4.61 -19.48
C SER A 114 6.47 -4.51 -20.94
N SER A 115 7.15 -5.52 -21.46
CA SER A 115 7.54 -5.61 -22.87
C SER A 115 7.93 -7.04 -23.25
N SER A 116 8.06 -7.29 -24.55
CA SER A 116 8.62 -8.52 -25.10
C SER A 116 9.65 -8.22 -26.18
N GLN A 117 10.51 -9.19 -26.44
CA GLN A 117 11.34 -9.26 -27.64
C GLN A 117 11.09 -10.61 -28.32
N PRO A 118 10.75 -10.63 -29.62
CA PRO A 118 10.31 -9.47 -30.40
C PRO A 118 9.08 -8.79 -29.77
N TYR A 119 8.92 -7.49 -30.01
CA TYR A 119 7.71 -6.78 -29.58
C TYR A 119 6.53 -7.09 -30.50
N ASN A 120 5.31 -6.75 -30.07
CA ASN A 120 4.11 -7.02 -30.84
C ASN A 120 4.17 -6.34 -32.22
N ASN A 121 3.90 -7.10 -33.29
CA ASN A 121 4.01 -6.66 -34.69
C ASN A 121 5.41 -6.18 -35.11
N GLN A 122 6.48 -6.68 -34.47
CA GLN A 122 7.83 -6.39 -34.92
C GLN A 122 8.07 -7.01 -36.31
N GLU A 123 8.54 -6.20 -37.24
CA GLU A 123 8.98 -6.63 -38.56
C GLU A 123 10.45 -7.05 -38.56
N ASN A 124 10.89 -7.75 -39.61
CA ASN A 124 12.29 -8.16 -39.81
C ASN A 124 12.89 -8.94 -38.62
N VAL A 125 12.10 -9.83 -38.02
CA VAL A 125 12.53 -10.71 -36.93
C VAL A 125 13.39 -11.84 -37.50
N ASP A 126 14.50 -12.15 -36.82
CA ASP A 126 15.37 -13.28 -37.17
C ASP A 126 14.60 -14.61 -37.24
N LEU A 127 15.03 -15.51 -38.12
CA LEU A 127 14.41 -16.84 -38.29
C LEU A 127 14.55 -17.76 -37.06
N LYS A 128 15.39 -17.38 -36.08
CA LYS A 128 15.57 -18.08 -34.80
C LYS A 128 15.52 -17.06 -33.65
N PRO A 129 14.36 -16.45 -33.39
CA PRO A 129 14.29 -15.36 -32.43
C PRO A 129 14.45 -15.90 -31.01
N LEU A 130 15.22 -15.19 -30.19
CA LEU A 130 15.17 -15.36 -28.74
C LEU A 130 13.94 -14.63 -28.22
N ILE A 131 13.00 -15.36 -27.64
CA ILE A 131 11.81 -14.76 -27.03
C ILE A 131 12.16 -14.33 -25.60
N LEU A 132 12.12 -13.02 -25.34
CA LEU A 132 12.29 -12.45 -24.00
C LEU A 132 10.99 -11.78 -23.55
N LEU A 133 10.62 -11.99 -22.29
CA LEU A 133 9.48 -11.35 -21.65
C LEU A 133 9.97 -10.57 -20.43
N PHE A 134 9.65 -9.29 -20.36
CA PHE A 134 10.02 -8.40 -19.27
C PHE A 134 8.79 -8.10 -18.43
N PHE A 135 8.85 -8.41 -17.14
CA PHE A 135 7.75 -8.17 -16.19
C PHE A 135 8.08 -7.01 -15.25
N ASN A 136 7.04 -6.36 -14.72
CA ASN A 136 7.17 -5.25 -13.77
C ASN A 136 7.62 -5.68 -12.35
N GLN A 137 7.86 -6.97 -12.15
CA GLN A 137 8.25 -7.56 -10.87
C GLN A 137 9.00 -8.88 -11.09
N PRO A 138 9.76 -9.38 -10.08
CA PRO A 138 10.40 -10.69 -10.14
C PRO A 138 9.38 -11.79 -10.38
N MET A 139 9.68 -12.70 -11.32
CA MET A 139 8.84 -13.85 -11.65
C MET A 139 9.62 -15.15 -11.47
N ASP A 140 8.98 -16.15 -10.88
CA ASP A 140 9.45 -17.53 -10.95
C ASP A 140 9.25 -18.02 -12.40
N THR A 141 10.36 -18.12 -13.14
CA THR A 141 10.33 -18.40 -14.58
C THR A 141 9.81 -19.79 -14.89
N ALA A 142 10.08 -20.79 -14.03
CA ALA A 142 9.59 -22.14 -14.21
C ALA A 142 8.07 -22.23 -14.03
N LYS A 143 7.51 -21.50 -13.06
CA LYS A 143 6.05 -21.38 -12.91
C LYS A 143 5.43 -20.57 -14.03
N ALA A 144 6.02 -19.43 -14.38
CA ALA A 144 5.51 -18.57 -15.45
C ALA A 144 5.46 -19.29 -16.79
N ALA A 145 6.47 -20.10 -17.12
CA ALA A 145 6.54 -20.90 -18.35
C ALA A 145 5.32 -21.81 -18.54
N ARG A 146 4.70 -22.32 -17.46
CA ARG A 146 3.49 -23.16 -17.53
C ARG A 146 2.26 -22.42 -18.04
N PHE A 147 2.28 -21.09 -18.02
CA PHE A 147 1.19 -20.23 -18.50
C PHE A 147 1.51 -19.58 -19.86
N ILE A 148 2.67 -19.87 -20.44
CA ILE A 148 3.10 -19.32 -21.72
C ILE A 148 2.93 -20.39 -22.79
N SER A 149 2.19 -20.06 -23.85
CA SER A 149 2.08 -20.90 -25.04
C SER A 149 2.59 -20.15 -26.25
N VAL A 150 3.44 -20.81 -27.05
CA VAL A 150 3.81 -20.35 -28.39
C VAL A 150 2.96 -21.13 -29.38
N ARG A 151 2.26 -20.41 -30.26
CA ARG A 151 1.40 -20.99 -31.30
C ARG A 151 1.81 -20.42 -32.65
N TYR A 152 1.61 -21.23 -33.68
CA TYR A 152 1.69 -20.80 -35.07
C TYR A 152 0.25 -20.73 -35.58
N GLU A 153 -0.14 -19.61 -36.18
CA GLU A 153 -1.43 -19.43 -36.87
C GLU A 153 -1.26 -19.63 -38.37
#